data_AF-A0A1Z9LQR6-F1
#
_entry.id   AF-A0A1Z9LQR6-F1
#
_cell.length_a   1.000
_cell.length_b   1.000
_cell.length_c   1.000
_cell.angle_alpha   90.00
_cell.angle_beta   90.00
_cell.angle_gamma   90.00
#
_symmetry.space_group_name_H-M   'P 1'
#
loop_
_entity.id
_entity.type
_entity.pdbx_description
1 polymer ?
#
loop_
_entity_poly.entity_id
_entity_poly.type
_entity_poly.pdbx_seq_one_letter_code
_entity_poly.pdbx_strand_id
1 'polypeptide(L)'
;MPKAKVSKQQYFEYVLGKHIKWMRSLGLNVDDKGDIIKSSNISNTEGYYPTADLSDIQPEKQPKLSNKICGNGGKKVDNSWKIEASKNYTIVPAYNKGPYMVVNKSDLKTAGRKV
;
A
#
# COMPACT_ATOMS: atom_id res chain seq x y z
N MET A 1 -27.96 0.56 -33.25
CA MET A 1 -27.96 1.99 -32.84
C MET A 1 -26.69 2.27 -32.07
N PRO A 2 -25.87 3.26 -32.45
CA PRO A 2 -24.70 3.64 -31.67
C PRO A 2 -25.14 4.18 -30.30
N LYS A 3 -24.58 3.66 -29.21
CA LYS A 3 -24.87 4.16 -27.86
C LYS A 3 -24.37 5.60 -27.75
N ALA A 4 -25.22 6.50 -27.24
CA ALA A 4 -24.83 7.88 -27.00
C ALA A 4 -23.58 7.92 -26.10
N LYS A 5 -22.63 8.80 -26.44
CA LYS A 5 -21.47 9.05 -25.59
C LYS A 5 -21.95 9.72 -24.31
N VAL A 6 -21.94 8.98 -23.20
CA VAL A 6 -22.28 9.51 -21.87
C VAL A 6 -21.23 10.54 -21.44
N SER A 7 -21.68 11.62 -20.81
CA SER A 7 -20.78 12.62 -20.24
C SER A 7 -19.99 12.02 -19.07
N LYS A 8 -18.82 12.59 -18.75
CA LYS A 8 -18.01 12.11 -17.62
C LYS A 8 -18.76 12.19 -16.29
N GLN A 9 -19.62 13.20 -16.11
CA GLN A 9 -20.46 13.37 -14.92
C GLN A 9 -21.52 12.26 -14.83
N GLN A 10 -22.24 11.99 -15.92
CA GLN A 10 -23.23 10.91 -15.98
C GLN A 10 -22.59 9.54 -15.71
N TYR A 11 -21.38 9.32 -16.25
CA TYR A 11 -20.63 8.10 -15.99
C TYR A 11 -20.23 7.97 -14.51
N PHE A 12 -19.80 9.07 -13.89
CA PHE A 12 -19.46 9.10 -12.47
C PHE A 12 -20.66 8.75 -11.59
N GLU A 13 -21.82 9.35 -11.83
CA GLU A 13 -23.06 9.06 -11.09
C GLU A 13 -23.47 7.58 -11.22
N TYR A 14 -23.36 7.02 -12.43
CA TYR A 14 -23.64 5.61 -12.67
C TYR A 14 -22.70 4.67 -11.89
N VAL A 15 -21.40 4.99 -11.84
CA VAL A 15 -20.41 4.21 -11.09
C VAL A 15 -20.61 4.37 -9.58
N LEU A 16 -20.95 5.57 -9.11
CA LEU A 16 -21.23 5.85 -7.69
C LEU A 16 -22.39 4.98 -7.20
N GLY A 17 -23.49 4.89 -7.96
CA GLY A 17 -24.63 4.03 -7.60
C GLY A 17 -24.26 2.54 -7.50
N LYS A 18 -23.41 2.04 -8.40
CA LYS A 18 -22.88 0.67 -8.31
C LYS A 18 -22.04 0.46 -7.06
N HIS A 19 -21.20 1.44 -6.73
CA HIS A 19 -20.33 1.38 -5.56
C HIS A 19 -21.14 1.36 -4.25
N ILE A 20 -22.16 2.21 -4.13
CA ILE A 20 -23.08 2.22 -2.97
C ILE A 20 -23.79 0.88 -2.82
N LYS A 21 -24.29 0.32 -3.93
CA LYS A 21 -24.94 -1.01 -3.92
C LYS A 21 -23.98 -2.10 -3.43
N TRP A 22 -22.72 -2.07 -3.87
CA TRP A 22 -21.70 -3.01 -3.42
C TRP A 22 -21.41 -2.83 -1.92
N MET A 23 -21.26 -1.61 -1.42
CA MET A 23 -21.06 -1.37 0.01
C MET A 23 -22.23 -1.88 0.86
N ARG A 24 -23.47 -1.66 0.42
CA ARG A 24 -24.67 -2.22 1.08
C ARG A 24 -24.68 -3.75 1.04
N SER A 25 -24.21 -4.36 -0.04
CA SER A 25 -24.08 -5.83 -0.13
C SER A 25 -23.05 -6.42 0.83
N LEU A 26 -22.06 -5.63 1.25
CA LEU A 26 -21.10 -6.01 2.30
C LEU A 26 -21.66 -5.85 3.72
N GLY A 27 -22.87 -5.30 3.88
CA GLY A 27 -23.50 -5.03 5.17
C GLY A 27 -23.10 -3.68 5.79
N LEU A 28 -22.47 -2.78 5.04
CA LEU A 28 -22.17 -1.43 5.51
C LEU A 28 -23.42 -0.55 5.43
N ASN A 29 -23.67 0.23 6.50
CA ASN A 29 -24.71 1.25 6.49
C ASN A 29 -24.19 2.52 5.81
N VAL A 30 -24.70 2.82 4.61
CA VAL A 30 -24.17 3.87 3.73
C VAL A 30 -25.30 4.74 3.17
N ASP A 31 -25.11 6.06 3.22
CA ASP A 31 -25.99 7.08 2.66
C ASP A 31 -26.00 7.03 1.11
N ASP A 32 -26.98 7.69 0.49
CA ASP A 32 -27.12 7.76 -0.97
C ASP A 32 -26.00 8.58 -1.63
N LYS A 33 -25.19 9.28 -0.83
CA LYS A 33 -23.96 9.97 -1.26
C LYS A 33 -22.73 9.06 -1.27
N GLY A 34 -22.81 7.88 -0.66
CA GLY A 34 -21.68 6.96 -0.50
C GLY A 34 -20.89 7.09 0.81
N ASP A 35 -21.35 7.94 1.73
CA ASP A 35 -20.73 8.09 3.05
C ASP A 35 -21.25 7.06 4.05
N ILE A 36 -20.37 6.50 4.89
CA ILE A 36 -20.75 5.54 5.93
C ILE A 36 -21.48 6.27 7.06
N ILE A 37 -22.73 5.88 7.31
CA ILE A 37 -23.52 6.38 8.42
C ILE A 37 -23.02 5.68 9.68
N LYS A 38 -22.20 6.40 10.45
CA LYS A 38 -21.82 5.97 11.80
C LYS A 38 -23.08 6.00 12.66
N SER A 39 -23.37 4.91 13.36
CA SER A 39 -24.38 4.96 14.41
C SER A 39 -23.96 6.04 15.41
N SER A 40 -24.83 7.02 15.64
CA SER A 40 -24.51 8.21 16.45
C SER A 40 -24.42 7.93 17.95
N ASN A 41 -24.42 6.67 18.40
CA ASN A 41 -24.33 6.33 19.81
C ASN A 41 -23.53 5.05 20.05
N ILE A 42 -22.27 5.20 20.45
CA ILE A 42 -21.74 4.39 21.55
C ILE A 42 -21.76 5.33 22.75
N SER A 43 -22.89 5.37 23.45
CA SER A 43 -22.87 5.75 24.86
C SER A 43 -22.34 4.52 25.59
N ASN A 44 -21.21 4.65 26.27
CA ASN A 44 -20.58 3.56 27.05
C ASN A 44 -21.41 3.13 28.28
N THR A 45 -22.73 3.32 28.29
CA THR A 45 -23.51 3.36 29.52
C THR A 45 -24.42 2.16 29.74
N GLU A 46 -24.86 1.41 28.73
CA GLU A 46 -25.72 0.24 28.98
C GLU A 46 -25.43 -0.89 27.98
N GLY A 47 -24.80 -1.95 28.47
CA GLY A 47 -24.51 -3.13 27.67
C GLY A 47 -23.47 -4.03 28.32
N TYR A 48 -23.84 -4.63 29.46
CA TYR A 48 -23.14 -5.80 30.02
C TYR A 48 -23.08 -6.91 28.97
N TYR A 49 -21.91 -7.09 28.36
CA TYR A 49 -21.44 -8.38 27.87
C TYR A 49 -20.20 -8.70 28.70
N PRO A 50 -20.01 -9.94 29.19
CA PRO A 50 -18.75 -10.35 29.79
C PRO A 50 -17.75 -10.51 28.65
N THR A 51 -17.35 -9.39 28.07
CA THR A 51 -16.13 -9.32 27.28
C THR A 51 -15.06 -9.55 28.32
N ALA A 52 -14.37 -10.70 28.23
CA ALA A 52 -13.26 -11.05 29.11
C ALA A 52 -12.47 -9.79 29.45
N ASP A 53 -12.21 -9.55 30.73
CA ASP A 53 -11.43 -8.41 31.18
C ASP A 53 -10.04 -8.50 30.53
N LEU A 54 -9.91 -7.83 29.38
CA LEU A 54 -8.71 -7.80 28.54
C LEU A 54 -7.77 -6.68 29.01
N SER A 55 -8.03 -6.06 30.18
CA SER A 55 -7.15 -5.03 30.75
C SER A 55 -5.76 -5.59 31.07
N ASP A 56 -5.67 -6.89 31.39
CA ASP A 56 -4.43 -7.61 31.60
C ASP A 56 -3.72 -8.02 30.30
N ILE A 57 -4.43 -7.99 29.17
CA ILE A 57 -3.85 -8.24 27.85
C ILE A 57 -3.36 -6.89 27.31
N GLN A 58 -2.26 -6.42 27.87
CA GLN A 58 -1.45 -5.42 27.20
C GLN A 58 -0.79 -6.12 26.01
N PRO A 59 -1.14 -5.82 24.74
CA PRO A 59 -0.33 -6.29 23.64
C PRO A 59 1.03 -5.60 23.78
N GLU A 60 2.02 -6.30 24.35
CA GLU A 60 3.38 -5.77 24.57
C GLU A 60 3.99 -5.18 23.27
N LYS A 61 3.45 -5.60 22.13
CA LYS A 61 3.61 -4.94 20.83
C LYS A 61 2.28 -4.83 20.11
N GLN A 62 1.69 -3.63 20.12
CA GLN A 62 0.74 -3.22 19.09
C GLN A 62 1.32 -3.58 17.70
N PRO A 63 0.58 -4.25 16.80
CA PRO A 63 1.07 -4.46 15.43
C PRO A 63 1.40 -3.11 14.80
N LYS A 64 2.50 -3.02 14.07
CA LYS A 64 2.86 -1.79 13.34
C LYS A 64 1.83 -1.56 12.23
N LEU A 65 0.76 -0.83 12.55
CA LEU A 65 -0.23 -0.41 11.57
C LEU A 65 0.40 0.64 10.63
N SER A 66 0.01 0.67 9.36
CA SER A 66 0.60 1.52 8.30
C SER A 66 0.43 3.02 8.53
N ASN A 67 -0.50 3.40 9.39
CA ASN A 67 -0.72 4.75 9.92
C ASN A 67 0.30 5.15 11.00
N LYS A 68 1.17 4.24 11.45
CA LYS A 68 2.31 4.52 12.33
C LYS A 68 3.62 4.11 11.65
N ILE A 69 3.81 4.53 10.39
CA ILE A 69 5.14 4.50 9.77
C ILE A 69 6.03 5.47 10.56
N CYS A 70 6.99 4.90 11.27
CA CYS A 70 7.98 5.61 12.06
C CYS A 70 8.66 6.70 11.24
N GLY A 71 8.66 7.92 11.79
CA GLY A 71 9.50 9.02 11.34
C GLY A 71 8.72 10.32 11.29
N ASN A 72 9.18 11.31 12.06
CA ASN A 72 8.89 12.73 11.79
C ASN A 72 8.82 12.95 10.28
N GLY A 73 7.84 13.70 9.80
CA GLY A 73 7.62 14.04 8.39
C GLY A 73 8.74 14.88 7.76
N GLY A 74 9.99 14.46 7.92
CA GLY A 74 11.14 14.97 7.22
C GLY A 74 11.06 14.57 5.76
N LYS A 75 11.65 15.41 4.91
CA LYS A 75 11.81 15.10 3.50
C LYS A 75 12.68 13.85 3.38
N LYS A 76 12.25 12.89 2.56
CA LYS A 76 13.09 11.73 2.21
C LYS A 76 14.43 12.27 1.71
N VAL A 77 15.54 11.70 2.20
CA VAL A 77 16.87 12.06 1.70
C VAL A 77 16.92 11.78 0.21
N ASP A 78 17.30 12.78 -0.58
CA ASP A 78 17.43 12.62 -2.01
C ASP A 78 18.58 11.66 -2.32
N ASN A 79 18.23 10.53 -2.94
CA ASN A 79 19.16 9.49 -3.37
C ASN A 79 19.11 9.28 -4.89
N SER A 80 18.54 10.22 -5.65
CA SER A 80 18.46 10.19 -7.11
C SER A 80 19.82 9.92 -7.77
N TRP A 81 20.87 10.61 -7.32
CA TRP A 81 22.24 10.44 -7.82
C TRP A 81 22.79 9.02 -7.63
N LYS A 82 22.43 8.33 -6.53
CA LYS A 82 22.85 6.94 -6.28
C LYS A 82 22.18 5.99 -7.26
N ILE A 83 20.91 6.24 -7.58
CA ILE A 83 20.15 5.45 -8.56
C ILE A 83 20.77 5.64 -9.95
N GLU A 84 21.14 6.87 -10.32
CA GLU A 84 21.82 7.14 -11.59
C GLU A 84 23.19 6.47 -11.66
N ALA A 85 24.00 6.59 -10.60
CA ALA A 85 25.30 5.93 -10.54
C ALA A 85 25.19 4.39 -10.61
N SER A 86 24.17 3.80 -9.97
CA SER A 86 23.96 2.35 -9.95
C SER A 86 23.69 1.74 -11.33
N LYS A 87 23.16 2.52 -12.30
CA LYS A 87 22.89 2.06 -13.67
C LYS A 87 24.15 1.68 -14.45
N ASN A 88 25.32 2.16 -14.01
CA ASN A 88 26.61 1.84 -14.62
C ASN A 88 27.17 0.51 -14.16
N TYR A 89 26.60 -0.11 -13.13
CA TYR A 89 27.08 -1.35 -12.53
C TYR A 89 26.05 -2.47 -12.70
N THR A 90 26.54 -3.67 -12.94
CA THR A 90 25.75 -4.90 -13.07
C THR A 90 26.34 -5.99 -12.17
N ILE A 91 25.49 -6.88 -11.69
CA ILE A 91 25.87 -8.06 -10.92
C ILE A 91 26.00 -9.25 -11.87
N VAL A 92 27.12 -9.97 -11.81
CA VAL A 92 27.38 -11.17 -12.60
C VAL A 92 27.81 -12.35 -11.72
N PRO A 93 27.60 -13.61 -12.16
CA PRO A 93 28.16 -14.77 -11.49
C PRO A 93 29.70 -14.68 -11.39
N ALA A 94 30.25 -14.97 -10.22
CA ALA A 94 31.67 -14.78 -9.96
C ALA A 94 32.40 -16.11 -9.73
N TYR A 95 32.93 -16.69 -10.80
CA TYR A 95 33.79 -17.85 -10.68
C TYR A 95 35.04 -17.46 -9.86
N ASN A 96 35.28 -18.16 -8.74
CA ASN A 96 36.41 -17.99 -7.81
C ASN A 96 36.38 -16.78 -6.84
N LYS A 97 35.32 -15.96 -6.82
CA LYS A 97 35.21 -14.82 -5.87
C LYS A 97 33.96 -14.82 -4.98
N GLY A 98 33.12 -15.87 -5.06
CA GLY A 98 31.88 -16.00 -4.29
C GLY A 98 30.64 -16.10 -5.18
N PRO A 99 29.41 -15.97 -4.63
CA PRO A 99 28.19 -16.18 -5.41
C PRO A 99 27.99 -15.17 -6.56
N TYR A 100 28.43 -13.93 -6.38
CA TYR A 100 28.28 -12.86 -7.37
C TYR A 100 29.38 -11.79 -7.23
N MET A 101 29.59 -11.01 -8.28
CA MET A 101 30.48 -9.84 -8.28
C MET A 101 29.81 -8.64 -8.98
N VAL A 102 30.21 -7.44 -8.57
CA VAL A 102 29.78 -6.18 -9.20
C VAL A 102 30.80 -5.77 -10.24
N VAL A 103 30.35 -5.54 -11.47
CA VAL A 103 31.17 -5.14 -12.62
C VAL A 103 30.58 -3.91 -13.30
N ASN A 104 31.42 -3.14 -13.99
CA ASN A 104 30.92 -2.07 -14.85
C ASN A 104 30.20 -2.67 -16.06
N LYS A 105 29.15 -2.00 -16.54
CA LYS A 105 28.38 -2.43 -17.71
C LYS A 105 29.24 -2.50 -18.98
N SER A 106 30.28 -1.65 -19.11
CA SER A 106 31.24 -1.70 -20.21
C SER A 106 31.98 -3.04 -20.27
N ASP A 107 32.25 -3.62 -19.11
CA ASP A 107 33.18 -4.74 -18.97
C ASP A 107 32.46 -6.08 -19.03
N LEU A 108 31.13 -6.10 -19.15
CA LEU A 108 30.32 -7.31 -19.24
C LEU A 108 30.74 -8.25 -20.37
N LYS A 109 31.23 -7.70 -21.49
CA LYS A 109 31.67 -8.51 -22.64
C LYS A 109 33.07 -9.10 -22.47
N THR A 110 33.82 -8.58 -21.51
CA THR A 110 35.22 -8.98 -21.23
C THR A 110 35.31 -9.78 -19.93
N ALA A 111 34.36 -9.60 -19.01
CA ALA A 111 34.27 -10.31 -17.74
C ALA A 111 34.14 -11.82 -17.99
N GLY A 112 35.18 -12.58 -17.64
CA GLY A 112 35.22 -14.03 -17.77
C GLY A 112 35.75 -14.55 -19.11
N ARG A 113 36.21 -13.68 -20.03
CA ARG A 113 36.88 -14.12 -21.26
C ARG A 113 38.30 -14.57 -20.94
N LYS A 114 38.63 -15.82 -21.28
CA LYS A 114 40.00 -16.33 -21.25
C LYS A 114 40.79 -15.63 -22.37
N VAL A 115 41.79 -14.83 -22.00
CA VAL A 115 42.87 -14.38 -22.91
C VAL A 115 43.83 -15.52 -23.18
#